data_AF-A0A953B8U2-F1
#
_entry.id   AF-A0A953B8U2-F1
#
_cell.length_a   1.000
_cell.length_b   1.000
_cell.length_c   1.000
_cell.angle_alpha   90.00
_cell.angle_beta   90.00
_cell.angle_gamma   90.00
#
_symmetry.space_group_name_H-M   'P 1'
#
loop_
_entity.id
_entity.type
_entity.pdbx_description
1 polymer ?
#
loop_
_entity_poly.entity_id
_entity_poly.type
_entity_poly.pdbx_seq_one_letter_code
_entity_poly.pdbx_strand_id
1 'polypeptide(L)'
;MDHTLKFIFMGLFWLLSTPSFAGEVLHSEARESTSQPFWIEKSSFTHEGFLYGVGIASAVNTLDEGRGLAFEAGKRELQRALQITQIQNTGLTIKTVETYEERNADGTYTVYRLVTIPLAELPPLISDQKRQPHKKETNIEYHERKAKELWRLAFSERNRYQRELYESEAKGHERTIEIINENAKRRRDSAEKEKAYRECLKEAREALSCTGMRTTEELKAFITNEKIAKTKEKRLQVEQEKRNRVFRALPIHEKLKKEKECEQSARADTGLSADWCQLWRQDYGEELKEHDANLRVAAGVLVEQNKKCVQLFYKEVCEKLIRDGWQYLEKHGPVKFFESAQKLDEEMIKENLRTNRPGSVGASR
;
A
#
# COMPACT_ATOMS: atom_id res chain seq x y z
N MET A 1 -68.21 20.75 -30.87
CA MET A 1 -68.10 19.68 -31.88
C MET A 1 -66.77 18.97 -31.71
N ASP A 2 -66.65 17.80 -31.10
CA ASP A 2 -67.19 17.26 -29.85
C ASP A 2 -66.27 16.08 -29.56
N HIS A 3 -65.35 16.26 -28.63
CA HIS A 3 -64.35 15.24 -28.25
C HIS A 3 -64.95 14.11 -27.38
N THR A 4 -66.23 14.20 -27.05
CA THR A 4 -66.98 13.22 -26.26
C THR A 4 -67.43 12.00 -27.05
N LEU A 5 -67.50 12.05 -28.39
CA LEU A 5 -67.96 10.90 -29.19
C LEU A 5 -66.87 9.85 -29.49
N LYS A 6 -65.58 10.19 -29.34
CA LYS A 6 -64.47 9.26 -29.63
C LYS A 6 -64.19 8.26 -28.50
N PHE A 7 -64.61 8.55 -27.28
CA PHE A 7 -64.36 7.64 -26.15
C PHE A 7 -65.37 6.48 -26.05
N ILE A 8 -66.55 6.62 -26.63
CA ILE A 8 -67.58 5.56 -26.58
C ILE A 8 -67.24 4.41 -27.55
N PHE A 9 -66.56 4.68 -28.68
CA PHE A 9 -66.24 3.64 -29.65
C PHE A 9 -65.02 2.77 -29.28
N MET A 10 -64.11 3.24 -28.42
CA MET A 10 -62.95 2.45 -27.98
C MET A 10 -63.27 1.47 -26.84
N GLY A 11 -64.36 1.68 -26.10
CA GLY A 11 -64.80 0.78 -25.03
C GLY A 11 -65.50 -0.50 -25.52
N LEU A 12 -66.12 -0.47 -26.71
CA LEU A 12 -66.89 -1.61 -27.22
C LEU A 12 -66.03 -2.68 -27.91
N PHE A 13 -64.78 -2.37 -28.28
CA PHE A 13 -63.90 -3.34 -28.95
C PHE A 13 -63.21 -4.30 -27.97
N TRP A 14 -63.25 -4.02 -26.66
CA TRP A 14 -62.66 -4.88 -25.63
C TRP A 14 -63.61 -5.93 -25.05
N LEU A 15 -64.91 -5.90 -25.38
CA LEU A 15 -65.89 -6.86 -24.87
C LEU A 15 -66.25 -8.00 -25.84
N LEU A 16 -65.67 -8.03 -27.05
CA LEU A 16 -65.99 -9.04 -28.08
C LEU A 16 -64.79 -9.88 -28.55
N SER A 17 -63.64 -9.78 -27.89
CA SER A 17 -62.49 -10.65 -28.15
C SER A 17 -62.33 -11.71 -27.06
N THR A 18 -63.37 -12.50 -26.84
CA THR A 18 -63.20 -13.84 -26.26
C THR A 18 -62.98 -14.80 -27.43
N PRO A 19 -61.77 -15.36 -27.64
CA PRO A 19 -61.65 -16.51 -28.49
C PRO A 19 -62.45 -17.66 -27.85
N SER A 20 -63.58 -18.01 -28.47
CA SER A 20 -64.21 -19.31 -28.29
C SER A 20 -63.24 -20.39 -28.76
N PHE A 21 -62.38 -20.84 -27.86
CA PHE A 21 -61.60 -22.06 -28.05
C PHE A 21 -62.47 -23.24 -27.68
N ALA A 22 -63.39 -23.56 -28.59
CA ALA A 22 -64.16 -24.79 -28.55
C ALA A 22 -63.25 -25.94 -29.02
N GLY A 23 -62.87 -26.79 -28.07
CA GLY A 23 -62.74 -28.23 -28.27
C GLY A 23 -61.73 -28.71 -29.30
N GLU A 24 -60.49 -28.90 -28.85
CA GLU A 24 -59.75 -30.10 -29.22
C GLU A 24 -59.41 -30.84 -27.93
N VAL A 25 -60.29 -31.78 -27.56
CA VAL A 25 -60.00 -32.78 -26.54
C VAL A 25 -58.99 -33.74 -27.16
N LEU A 26 -57.74 -33.28 -27.28
CA LEU A 26 -56.63 -34.19 -27.20
C LEU A 26 -56.69 -34.73 -25.77
N HIS A 27 -56.75 -36.05 -25.65
CA HIS A 27 -56.38 -36.74 -24.44
C HIS A 27 -54.92 -36.38 -24.12
N SER A 28 -54.72 -35.19 -23.54
CA SER A 28 -53.65 -34.95 -22.59
C SER A 28 -53.95 -35.95 -21.50
N GLU A 29 -53.24 -37.07 -21.52
CA GLU A 29 -52.89 -37.74 -20.28
C GLU A 29 -52.57 -36.62 -19.31
N ALA A 30 -53.44 -36.47 -18.30
CA ALA A 30 -53.11 -35.68 -17.15
C ALA A 30 -51.80 -36.29 -16.66
N ARG A 31 -50.67 -35.68 -17.03
CA ARG A 31 -49.50 -35.68 -16.17
C ARG A 31 -50.08 -35.18 -14.87
N GLU A 32 -50.37 -36.12 -13.96
CA GLU A 32 -50.51 -35.84 -12.56
C GLU A 32 -49.42 -34.80 -12.29
N SER A 33 -49.84 -33.57 -11.99
CA SER A 33 -48.91 -32.54 -11.57
C SER A 33 -48.25 -33.14 -10.36
N THR A 34 -47.09 -33.75 -10.57
CA THR A 34 -46.27 -34.42 -9.57
C THR A 34 -45.82 -33.30 -8.67
N SER A 35 -46.71 -32.95 -7.73
CA SER A 35 -46.52 -31.86 -6.80
C SER A 35 -45.19 -32.15 -6.12
N GLN A 36 -44.24 -31.25 -6.31
CA GLN A 36 -42.94 -31.33 -5.68
C GLN A 36 -43.14 -31.69 -4.19
N PRO A 37 -42.43 -32.71 -3.67
CA PRO A 37 -42.62 -33.10 -2.28
C PRO A 37 -42.37 -31.91 -1.35
N PHE A 38 -43.23 -31.69 -0.36
CA PHE A 38 -43.15 -30.50 0.52
C PHE A 38 -41.78 -30.33 1.21
N TRP A 39 -41.01 -31.40 1.35
CA TRP A 39 -39.72 -31.37 2.03
C TRP A 39 -38.63 -30.72 1.18
N ILE A 40 -38.78 -30.56 -0.14
CA ILE A 40 -37.73 -29.95 -0.98
C ILE A 40 -37.48 -28.48 -0.64
N GLU A 41 -38.44 -27.80 -0.02
CA GLU A 41 -38.35 -26.38 0.38
C GLU A 41 -37.61 -26.18 1.71
N LYS A 42 -37.28 -27.26 2.42
CA LYS A 42 -36.65 -27.21 3.75
C LYS A 42 -35.18 -27.58 3.64
N SER A 43 -34.32 -27.00 4.48
CA SER A 43 -32.92 -27.45 4.61
C SER A 43 -32.80 -28.62 5.59
N SER A 44 -33.48 -28.53 6.74
CA SER A 44 -33.58 -29.57 7.76
C SER A 44 -34.84 -29.37 8.60
N PHE A 45 -35.36 -30.45 9.19
CA PHE A 45 -36.51 -30.41 10.09
C PHE A 45 -36.57 -31.65 10.98
N THR A 46 -37.34 -31.59 12.06
CA THR A 46 -37.60 -32.76 12.92
C THR A 46 -39.03 -33.23 12.75
N HIS A 47 -39.23 -34.55 12.73
CA HIS A 47 -40.56 -35.16 12.66
C HIS A 47 -40.50 -36.57 13.27
N GLU A 48 -41.48 -36.91 14.11
CA GLU A 48 -41.65 -38.27 14.70
C GLU A 48 -40.39 -38.90 15.32
N GLY A 49 -39.55 -38.10 15.99
CA GLY A 49 -38.33 -38.63 16.61
C GLY A 49 -37.14 -38.80 15.65
N PHE A 50 -37.21 -38.22 14.46
CA PHE A 50 -36.13 -38.19 13.48
C PHE A 50 -35.72 -36.75 13.15
N LEU A 51 -34.43 -36.56 12.89
CA LEU A 51 -33.89 -35.36 12.27
C LEU A 51 -33.67 -35.61 10.79
N TYR A 52 -34.32 -34.81 9.96
CA TYR A 52 -34.21 -34.85 8.52
C TYR A 52 -33.32 -33.72 8.01
N GLY A 53 -32.52 -34.02 6.98
CA GLY A 53 -31.76 -33.06 6.20
C GLY A 53 -32.05 -33.26 4.72
N VAL A 54 -32.09 -32.17 3.97
CA VAL A 54 -32.41 -32.19 2.54
C VAL A 54 -31.15 -31.80 1.79
N GLY A 55 -30.64 -32.74 1.01
CA GLY A 55 -29.50 -32.50 0.13
C GLY A 55 -29.95 -32.22 -1.28
N ILE A 56 -29.28 -31.27 -1.93
CA ILE A 56 -29.60 -30.82 -3.28
C ILE A 56 -28.34 -30.90 -4.14
N ALA A 57 -28.45 -31.52 -5.30
CA ALA A 57 -27.44 -31.51 -6.36
C ALA A 57 -28.09 -31.02 -7.67
N SER A 58 -27.75 -29.80 -8.08
CA SER A 58 -28.32 -29.17 -9.27
C SER A 58 -27.36 -29.25 -10.46
N ALA A 59 -27.91 -29.23 -11.67
CA ALA A 59 -27.17 -29.20 -12.93
C ALA A 59 -26.18 -30.36 -13.11
N VAL A 60 -26.55 -31.56 -12.68
CA VAL A 60 -25.72 -32.77 -12.86
C VAL A 60 -26.00 -33.46 -14.18
N ASN A 61 -24.98 -34.07 -14.79
CA ASN A 61 -25.12 -34.71 -16.10
C ASN A 61 -25.78 -36.10 -16.01
N THR A 62 -25.67 -36.76 -14.85
CA THR A 62 -26.22 -38.10 -14.63
C THR A 62 -26.96 -38.18 -13.29
N LEU A 63 -28.02 -38.99 -13.24
CA LEU A 63 -28.80 -39.20 -12.02
C LEU A 63 -27.96 -39.81 -10.90
N ASP A 64 -27.07 -40.74 -11.22
CA ASP A 64 -26.24 -41.43 -10.21
C ASP A 64 -25.23 -40.48 -9.54
N GLU A 65 -24.59 -39.60 -10.32
CA GLU A 65 -23.75 -38.52 -9.77
C GLU A 65 -24.59 -37.59 -8.87
N GLY A 66 -25.77 -37.19 -9.34
CA GLY A 66 -26.70 -36.36 -8.56
C GLY A 66 -27.10 -36.98 -7.24
N ARG A 67 -27.44 -38.27 -7.23
CA ARG A 67 -27.80 -39.02 -6.02
C ARG A 67 -26.66 -39.03 -5.00
N GLY A 68 -25.43 -39.19 -5.46
CA GLY A 68 -24.23 -39.15 -4.60
C GLY A 68 -23.98 -37.77 -4.01
N LEU A 69 -24.00 -36.73 -4.85
CA LEU A 69 -23.79 -35.34 -4.43
C LEU A 69 -24.91 -34.85 -3.49
N ALA A 70 -26.16 -35.18 -3.80
CA ALA A 70 -27.31 -34.84 -2.96
C ALA A 70 -27.21 -35.55 -1.60
N PHE A 71 -26.75 -36.80 -1.54
CA PHE A 71 -26.52 -37.49 -0.26
C PHE A 71 -25.48 -36.74 0.61
N GLU A 72 -24.33 -36.37 0.05
CA GLU A 72 -23.30 -35.63 0.78
C GLU A 72 -23.74 -34.21 1.17
N ALA A 73 -24.56 -33.55 0.34
CA ALA A 73 -25.19 -32.29 0.70
C ALA A 73 -26.15 -32.46 1.90
N GLY A 74 -26.98 -33.50 1.90
CA GLY A 74 -27.91 -33.80 3.00
C GLY A 74 -27.18 -34.08 4.32
N LYS A 75 -26.04 -34.77 4.27
CA LYS A 75 -25.15 -34.98 5.42
C LYS A 75 -24.64 -33.66 6.01
N ARG A 76 -24.29 -32.69 5.16
CA ARG A 76 -23.84 -31.37 5.61
C ARG A 76 -24.97 -30.56 6.25
N GLU A 77 -26.20 -30.67 5.74
CA GLU A 77 -27.35 -30.03 6.40
C GLU A 77 -27.62 -30.63 7.79
N LEU A 78 -27.53 -31.96 7.93
CA LEU A 78 -27.61 -32.62 9.24
C LEU A 78 -26.48 -32.16 10.19
N GLN A 79 -25.25 -32.01 9.69
CA GLN A 79 -24.11 -31.50 10.49
C GLN A 79 -24.37 -30.10 11.03
N ARG A 80 -24.88 -29.20 10.17
CA ARG A 80 -25.23 -27.83 10.55
C ARG A 80 -26.38 -27.81 11.56
N ALA A 81 -27.42 -28.60 11.34
CA ALA A 81 -28.56 -28.69 12.26
C ALA A 81 -28.14 -29.17 13.66
N LEU A 82 -27.18 -30.11 13.72
CA LEU A 82 -26.65 -30.66 14.98
C LEU A 82 -25.50 -29.85 15.58
N GLN A 83 -24.96 -28.86 14.87
CA GLN A 83 -23.75 -28.09 15.25
C GLN A 83 -22.53 -28.98 15.52
N ILE A 84 -22.38 -30.05 14.75
CA ILE A 84 -21.26 -30.99 14.85
C ILE A 84 -20.40 -30.92 13.59
N THR A 85 -19.08 -30.91 13.77
CA THR A 85 -18.11 -30.79 12.68
C THR A 85 -17.95 -32.08 11.88
N GLN A 86 -18.16 -33.26 12.49
CA GLN A 86 -17.93 -34.56 11.86
C GLN A 86 -18.96 -35.61 12.32
N ILE A 87 -20.05 -35.80 11.54
CA ILE A 87 -21.02 -36.90 11.77
C ILE A 87 -20.39 -38.29 11.60
N GLN A 88 -19.38 -38.43 10.74
CA GLN A 88 -18.79 -39.75 10.46
C GLN A 88 -18.14 -40.39 11.70
N ASN A 89 -17.65 -39.57 12.64
CA ASN A 89 -16.98 -40.06 13.84
C ASN A 89 -17.94 -40.39 14.97
N THR A 90 -19.23 -40.06 14.85
CA THR A 90 -20.22 -40.28 15.91
C THR A 90 -20.91 -41.64 15.81
N GLY A 91 -20.60 -42.45 14.78
CA GLY A 91 -21.23 -43.75 14.55
C GLY A 91 -22.73 -43.67 14.17
N LEU A 92 -23.23 -42.48 13.83
CA LEU A 92 -24.63 -42.27 13.47
C LEU A 92 -24.92 -42.85 12.09
N THR A 93 -25.97 -43.66 11.99
CA THR A 93 -26.39 -44.23 10.71
C THR A 93 -27.31 -43.27 9.97
N ILE A 94 -26.81 -42.66 8.90
CA ILE A 94 -27.59 -41.75 8.05
C ILE A 94 -28.30 -42.59 6.98
N LYS A 95 -29.63 -42.53 6.94
CA LYS A 95 -30.44 -43.26 5.96
C LYS A 95 -31.05 -42.31 4.94
N THR A 96 -31.19 -42.77 3.70
CA THR A 96 -32.03 -42.08 2.70
C THR A 96 -33.47 -42.50 2.90
N VAL A 97 -34.38 -41.53 2.93
CA VAL A 97 -35.82 -41.77 3.05
C VAL A 97 -36.47 -41.70 1.68
N GLU A 98 -36.19 -40.64 0.94
CA GLU A 98 -36.79 -40.37 -0.36
C GLU A 98 -35.80 -39.65 -1.27
N THR A 99 -36.00 -39.79 -2.59
CA THR A 99 -35.25 -39.06 -3.61
C THR A 99 -36.24 -38.52 -4.62
N TYR A 100 -36.13 -37.23 -4.93
CA TYR A 100 -36.92 -36.56 -5.95
C TYR A 100 -35.97 -36.06 -7.04
N GLU A 101 -36.32 -36.32 -8.30
CA GLU A 101 -35.45 -36.11 -9.44
C GLU A 101 -36.20 -35.28 -10.48
N GLU A 102 -35.61 -34.16 -10.87
CA GLU A 102 -36.18 -33.26 -11.87
C GLU A 102 -35.20 -33.13 -13.03
N ARG A 103 -35.70 -33.30 -14.26
CA ARG A 103 -34.89 -33.06 -15.46
C ARG A 103 -35.05 -31.61 -15.88
N ASN A 104 -33.94 -30.89 -15.92
CA ASN A 104 -33.88 -29.49 -16.33
C ASN A 104 -34.04 -29.37 -17.85
N ALA A 105 -34.46 -28.17 -18.32
CA ALA A 105 -34.68 -27.90 -19.73
C ALA A 105 -33.41 -28.00 -20.60
N ASP A 106 -32.23 -27.82 -19.99
CA ASP A 106 -30.91 -27.96 -20.62
C ASP A 106 -30.45 -29.43 -20.76
N GLY A 107 -31.26 -30.38 -20.28
CA GLY A 107 -30.96 -31.80 -20.30
C GLY A 107 -30.17 -32.31 -19.09
N THR A 108 -29.77 -31.43 -18.16
CA THR A 108 -29.18 -31.81 -16.87
C THR A 108 -30.26 -32.26 -15.88
N TYR A 109 -29.87 -32.72 -14.70
CA TYR A 109 -30.78 -33.11 -13.63
C TYR A 109 -30.56 -32.27 -12.36
N THR A 110 -31.63 -32.09 -11.61
CA THR A 110 -31.61 -31.64 -10.21
C THR A 110 -32.11 -32.78 -9.34
N VAL A 111 -31.28 -33.26 -8.42
CA VAL A 111 -31.60 -34.36 -7.52
C VAL A 111 -31.71 -33.82 -6.10
N TYR A 112 -32.87 -34.04 -5.49
CA TYR A 112 -33.14 -33.76 -4.09
C TYR A 112 -33.17 -35.08 -3.34
N ARG A 113 -32.50 -35.14 -2.19
CA ARG A 113 -32.42 -36.36 -1.39
C ARG A 113 -32.71 -36.05 0.07
N LEU A 114 -33.75 -36.70 0.59
CA LEU A 114 -34.13 -36.61 1.99
C LEU A 114 -33.34 -37.66 2.78
N VAL A 115 -32.52 -37.21 3.71
CA VAL A 115 -31.75 -38.07 4.61
C VAL A 115 -32.22 -37.90 6.05
N THR A 116 -32.08 -38.95 6.86
CA THR A 116 -32.57 -38.98 8.23
C THR A 116 -31.57 -39.59 9.20
N ILE A 117 -31.63 -39.15 10.45
CA ILE A 117 -30.97 -39.73 11.62
C ILE A 117 -32.01 -39.88 12.74
N PRO A 118 -32.10 -41.04 13.42
CA PRO A 118 -32.95 -41.20 14.59
C PRO A 118 -32.46 -40.31 15.73
N LEU A 119 -33.34 -39.47 16.30
CA LEU A 119 -32.98 -38.61 17.45
C LEU A 119 -32.60 -39.44 18.67
N ALA A 120 -33.12 -40.66 18.80
CA ALA A 120 -32.76 -41.59 19.87
C ALA A 120 -31.31 -42.08 19.78
N GLU A 121 -30.72 -42.10 18.58
CA GLU A 121 -29.33 -42.47 18.36
C GLU A 121 -28.37 -41.29 18.56
N LEU A 122 -28.87 -40.05 18.54
CA LEU A 122 -28.06 -38.89 18.90
C LEU A 122 -27.62 -39.06 20.35
N PRO A 123 -26.32 -39.31 20.61
CA PRO A 123 -25.86 -39.49 21.98
C PRO A 123 -26.19 -38.20 22.78
N PRO A 124 -26.15 -38.24 24.12
CA PRO A 124 -26.27 -37.03 24.96
C PRO A 124 -25.18 -35.96 24.70
N LEU A 125 -24.36 -36.07 23.65
CA LEU A 125 -23.43 -35.07 23.13
C LEU A 125 -24.03 -33.67 23.05
N ILE A 126 -25.31 -33.53 22.70
CA ILE A 126 -25.98 -32.21 22.67
C ILE A 126 -26.20 -31.65 24.09
N SER A 127 -26.37 -32.51 25.09
CA SER A 127 -26.54 -32.10 26.48
C SER A 127 -25.23 -31.73 27.18
N ASP A 128 -24.10 -32.34 26.80
CA ASP A 128 -22.78 -31.98 27.32
C ASP A 128 -22.19 -30.75 26.63
N GLN A 129 -22.49 -30.54 25.34
CA GLN A 129 -22.03 -29.35 24.61
C GLN A 129 -22.73 -28.06 25.08
N LYS A 130 -23.94 -28.15 25.63
CA LYS A 130 -24.61 -27.03 26.36
C LYS A 130 -24.10 -26.83 27.78
N ARG A 131 -23.35 -27.77 28.37
CA ARG A 131 -22.86 -27.71 29.77
C ARG A 131 -21.40 -27.28 29.91
N GLN A 132 -20.69 -26.97 28.82
CA GLN A 132 -19.36 -26.35 28.88
C GLN A 132 -19.29 -24.88 28.39
N PRO A 133 -20.11 -23.93 28.89
CA PRO A 133 -19.80 -22.51 28.66
C PRO A 133 -18.55 -22.04 29.44
N HIS A 134 -18.19 -22.65 30.56
CA HIS A 134 -17.25 -22.03 31.50
C HIS A 134 -15.74 -22.26 31.28
N LYS A 135 -15.30 -23.13 30.35
CA LYS A 135 -13.86 -23.28 30.05
C LYS A 135 -13.39 -22.55 28.79
N LYS A 136 -14.32 -22.03 27.97
CA LYS A 136 -13.99 -21.19 26.81
C LYS A 136 -14.02 -19.69 27.12
N GLU A 137 -14.79 -19.26 28.12
CA GLU A 137 -14.81 -17.84 28.56
C GLU A 137 -13.42 -17.35 28.98
N THR A 138 -12.63 -18.17 29.66
CA THR A 138 -11.26 -17.79 30.06
C THR A 138 -10.31 -17.64 28.87
N ASN A 139 -10.55 -18.36 27.76
CA ASN A 139 -9.72 -18.26 26.57
C ASN A 139 -10.11 -17.06 25.71
N ILE A 140 -11.42 -16.76 25.61
CA ILE A 140 -11.90 -15.54 24.94
C ILE A 140 -11.42 -14.30 25.71
N GLU A 141 -11.56 -14.26 27.03
CA GLU A 141 -11.10 -13.14 27.85
C GLU A 141 -9.58 -12.95 27.76
N TYR A 142 -8.81 -14.05 27.72
CA TYR A 142 -7.37 -14.01 27.48
C TYR A 142 -7.02 -13.41 26.11
N HIS A 143 -7.68 -13.87 25.04
CA HIS A 143 -7.45 -13.34 23.69
C HIS A 143 -7.89 -11.87 23.56
N GLU A 144 -8.99 -11.47 24.19
CA GLU A 144 -9.42 -10.06 24.23
C GLU A 144 -8.42 -9.19 24.98
N ARG A 145 -7.89 -9.66 26.11
CA ARG A 145 -6.86 -8.96 26.88
C ARG A 145 -5.58 -8.80 26.06
N LYS A 146 -5.15 -9.86 25.38
CA LYS A 146 -3.97 -9.83 24.51
C LYS A 146 -4.18 -8.92 23.29
N ALA A 147 -5.36 -8.94 22.67
CA ALA A 147 -5.70 -8.05 21.57
C ALA A 147 -5.69 -6.57 22.00
N LYS A 148 -6.25 -6.25 23.18
CA LYS A 148 -6.20 -4.89 23.75
C LYS A 148 -4.76 -4.44 24.05
N GLU A 149 -3.92 -5.33 24.55
CA GLU A 149 -2.50 -5.05 24.81
C GLU A 149 -1.75 -4.75 23.50
N LEU A 150 -1.89 -5.61 22.49
CA LEU A 150 -1.27 -5.40 21.18
C LEU A 150 -1.77 -4.12 20.50
N TRP A 151 -3.05 -3.81 20.63
CA TRP A 151 -3.61 -2.57 20.09
C TRP A 151 -3.02 -1.32 20.78
N ARG A 152 -2.85 -1.34 22.11
CA ARG A 152 -2.19 -0.25 22.84
C ARG A 152 -0.74 -0.06 22.37
N LEU A 153 0.02 -1.15 22.21
CA LEU A 153 1.39 -1.10 21.73
C LEU A 153 1.47 -0.53 20.30
N ALA A 154 0.67 -1.08 19.37
CA ALA A 154 0.62 -0.60 17.99
C ALA A 154 0.21 0.88 17.90
N PHE A 155 -0.76 1.31 18.72
CA PHE A 155 -1.18 2.71 18.79
C PHE A 155 -0.08 3.61 19.34
N SER A 156 0.65 3.18 20.37
CA SER A 156 1.76 3.93 20.95
C SER A 156 2.93 4.10 19.96
N GLU A 157 3.26 3.05 19.20
CA GLU A 157 4.30 3.06 18.17
C GLU A 157 3.93 3.96 17.00
N ARG A 158 2.67 3.90 16.54
CA ARG A 158 2.16 4.83 15.52
C ARG A 158 2.29 6.29 15.96
N ASN A 159 1.93 6.60 17.20
CA ASN A 159 2.04 7.95 17.74
C ASN A 159 3.49 8.40 17.95
N ARG A 160 4.41 7.47 18.21
CA ARG A 160 5.85 7.77 18.23
C ARG A 160 6.32 8.15 16.83
N TYR A 161 6.04 7.31 15.83
CA TYR A 161 6.44 7.56 14.45
C TYR A 161 5.88 8.87 13.89
N GLN A 162 4.61 9.19 14.18
CA GLN A 162 4.03 10.47 13.76
C GLN A 162 4.74 11.67 14.38
N ARG A 163 5.12 11.61 15.67
CA ARG A 163 5.89 12.67 16.31
C ARG A 163 7.27 12.85 15.68
N GLU A 164 7.98 11.75 15.43
CA GLU A 164 9.29 11.78 14.77
C GLU A 164 9.21 12.39 13.36
N LEU A 165 8.15 12.07 12.61
CA LEU A 165 7.90 12.66 11.30
C LEU A 165 7.69 14.18 11.40
N TYR A 166 6.81 14.63 12.30
CA TYR A 166 6.57 16.07 12.50
C TYR A 166 7.82 16.82 12.97
N GLU A 167 8.63 16.23 13.85
CA GLU A 167 9.90 16.83 14.28
C GLU A 167 10.92 16.91 13.15
N SER A 168 10.97 15.89 12.29
CA SER A 168 11.83 15.89 11.10
C SER A 168 11.41 16.95 10.09
N GLU A 169 10.10 17.08 9.82
CA GLU A 169 9.55 18.14 8.97
C GLU A 169 9.79 19.53 9.54
N ALA A 170 9.60 19.73 10.86
CA ALA A 170 9.89 20.97 11.54
C ALA A 170 11.38 21.36 11.39
N LYS A 171 12.30 20.42 11.61
CA LYS A 171 13.74 20.64 11.39
C LYS A 171 14.06 20.95 9.92
N GLY A 172 13.35 20.34 8.97
CA GLY A 172 13.48 20.63 7.54
C GLY A 172 13.03 22.05 7.19
N HIS A 173 11.93 22.50 7.80
CA HIS A 173 11.42 23.87 7.65
C HIS A 173 12.35 24.90 8.29
N GLU A 174 12.87 24.65 9.49
CA GLU A 174 13.85 25.51 10.15
C GLU A 174 15.10 25.72 9.28
N ARG A 175 15.66 24.65 8.71
CA ARG A 175 16.80 24.74 7.78
C ARG A 175 16.46 25.56 6.53
N THR A 176 15.24 25.41 6.01
CA THR A 176 14.81 26.17 4.83
C THR A 176 14.70 27.66 5.14
N ILE A 177 14.15 28.02 6.30
CA ILE A 177 14.07 29.40 6.78
C ILE A 177 15.47 29.99 6.96
N GLU A 178 16.41 29.23 7.53
CA GLU A 178 17.80 29.64 7.69
C GLU A 178 18.46 29.97 6.32
N ILE A 179 18.30 29.10 5.33
CA ILE A 179 18.80 29.31 3.96
C ILE A 179 18.18 30.57 3.32
N ILE A 180 16.86 30.79 3.50
CA ILE A 180 16.18 31.98 2.99
C ILE A 180 16.77 33.24 3.64
N ASN A 181 16.98 33.22 4.96
CA ASN A 181 17.56 34.35 5.70
C ASN A 181 18.99 34.64 5.28
N GLU A 182 19.82 33.61 5.07
CA GLU A 182 21.17 33.76 4.52
C GLU A 182 21.15 34.39 3.13
N ASN A 183 20.28 33.92 2.24
CA ASN A 183 20.16 34.47 0.90
C ASN A 183 19.66 35.92 0.91
N ALA A 184 18.71 36.25 1.77
CA ALA A 184 18.24 37.61 1.97
C ALA A 184 19.35 38.53 2.48
N LYS A 185 20.23 38.04 3.36
CA LYS A 185 21.42 38.76 3.82
C LYS A 185 22.41 38.99 2.66
N ARG A 186 22.74 37.94 1.89
CA ARG A 186 23.63 38.06 0.72
C ARG A 186 23.13 39.08 -0.31
N ARG A 187 21.80 39.14 -0.54
CA ARG A 187 21.19 40.14 -1.43
C ARG A 187 21.33 41.57 -0.89
N ARG A 188 21.14 41.78 0.42
CA ARG A 188 21.38 43.09 1.06
C ARG A 188 22.84 43.52 0.92
N ASP A 189 23.78 42.64 1.26
CA ASP A 189 25.22 42.91 1.14
C ASP A 189 25.62 43.22 -0.33
N SER A 190 25.00 42.54 -1.30
CA SER A 190 25.22 42.81 -2.73
C SER A 190 24.67 44.17 -3.15
N ALA A 191 23.47 44.54 -2.69
CA ALA A 191 22.87 45.84 -2.98
C ALA A 191 23.68 46.99 -2.38
N GLU A 192 24.20 46.83 -1.16
CA GLU A 192 25.09 47.79 -0.52
C GLU A 192 26.40 47.97 -1.31
N LYS A 193 27.01 46.87 -1.76
CA LYS A 193 28.20 46.92 -2.63
C LYS A 193 27.93 47.63 -3.95
N GLU A 194 26.78 47.37 -4.57
CA GLU A 194 26.38 48.05 -5.81
C GLU A 194 26.14 49.55 -5.58
N LYS A 195 25.50 49.93 -4.48
CA LYS A 195 25.30 51.33 -4.08
C LYS A 195 26.64 52.04 -3.89
N ALA A 196 27.56 51.45 -3.12
CA ALA A 196 28.91 51.99 -2.93
C ALA A 196 29.69 52.11 -4.25
N TYR A 197 29.54 51.15 -5.16
CA TYR A 197 30.14 51.21 -6.49
C TYR A 197 29.59 52.37 -7.32
N ARG A 198 28.27 52.61 -7.28
CA ARG A 198 27.63 53.75 -7.97
C ARG A 198 28.08 55.09 -7.39
N GLU A 199 28.22 55.20 -6.07
CA GLU A 199 28.74 56.40 -5.39
C GLU A 199 30.20 56.67 -5.81
N CYS A 200 31.06 55.65 -5.80
CA CYS A 200 32.44 55.77 -6.26
C CYS A 200 32.54 56.17 -7.75
N LEU A 201 31.67 55.65 -8.62
CA LEU A 201 31.60 56.08 -10.02
C LEU A 201 31.17 57.55 -10.16
N LYS A 202 30.29 58.04 -9.27
CA LYS A 202 29.87 59.44 -9.24
C LYS A 202 31.03 60.34 -8.84
N GLU A 203 31.72 60.02 -7.75
CA GLU A 203 32.92 60.74 -7.29
C GLU A 203 34.01 60.77 -8.36
N ALA A 204 34.27 59.63 -9.02
CA ALA A 204 35.26 59.57 -10.10
C ALA A 204 34.89 60.47 -11.30
N ARG A 205 33.60 60.60 -11.63
CA ARG A 205 33.12 61.53 -12.67
C ARG A 205 33.28 62.99 -12.26
N GLU A 206 33.00 63.32 -10.99
CA GLU A 206 33.18 64.68 -10.45
C GLU A 206 34.67 65.06 -10.39
N ALA A 207 35.55 64.14 -9.99
CA ALA A 207 37.00 64.35 -10.00
C ALA A 207 37.55 64.58 -11.41
N LEU A 208 37.05 63.83 -12.40
CA LEU A 208 37.37 64.05 -13.81
C LEU A 208 37.02 65.46 -14.28
N SER A 209 35.83 65.96 -13.93
CA SER A 209 35.43 67.31 -14.35
C SER A 209 36.28 68.41 -13.72
N CYS A 210 36.90 68.17 -12.55
CA CYS A 210 37.77 69.13 -11.87
C CYS A 210 39.24 69.09 -12.31
N THR A 211 39.76 67.95 -12.78
CA THR A 211 41.20 67.75 -13.04
C THR A 211 41.66 68.07 -14.46
N GLY A 212 40.74 68.37 -15.38
CA GLY A 212 41.09 68.72 -16.76
C GLY A 212 41.71 67.57 -17.58
N MET A 213 41.65 66.32 -17.07
CA MET A 213 42.06 65.13 -17.82
C MET A 213 41.14 64.93 -19.03
N ARG A 214 41.72 64.95 -20.23
CA ARG A 214 40.96 65.11 -21.49
C ARG A 214 40.47 63.79 -22.10
N THR A 215 40.92 62.63 -21.59
CA THR A 215 40.55 61.34 -22.19
C THR A 215 40.10 60.30 -21.16
N THR A 216 39.10 59.49 -21.55
CA THR A 216 38.58 58.40 -20.72
C THR A 216 39.58 57.25 -20.51
N GLU A 217 40.67 57.22 -21.29
CA GLU A 217 41.70 56.18 -21.20
C GLU A 217 42.70 56.43 -20.06
N GLU A 218 43.08 57.68 -19.80
CA GLU A 218 43.97 58.04 -18.69
C GLU A 218 43.33 57.74 -17.33
N LEU A 219 42.02 58.02 -17.20
CA LEU A 219 41.26 57.65 -16.00
C LEU A 219 41.09 56.14 -15.87
N LYS A 220 40.83 55.42 -16.97
CA LYS A 220 40.76 53.95 -16.95
C LYS A 220 42.08 53.37 -16.48
N ALA A 221 43.23 53.88 -16.94
CA ALA A 221 44.54 53.42 -16.50
C ALA A 221 44.78 53.68 -14.99
N PHE A 222 44.42 54.86 -14.50
CA PHE A 222 44.55 55.20 -13.07
C PHE A 222 43.66 54.31 -12.18
N ILE A 223 42.37 54.18 -12.53
CA ILE A 223 41.42 53.32 -11.81
C ILE A 223 41.86 51.85 -11.87
N THR A 224 42.40 51.39 -13.00
CA THR A 224 42.87 50.00 -13.16
C THR A 224 44.07 49.73 -12.26
N ASN A 225 45.04 50.65 -12.19
CA ASN A 225 46.20 50.51 -11.31
C ASN A 225 45.81 50.53 -9.83
N GLU A 226 44.89 51.42 -9.43
CA GLU A 226 44.39 51.46 -8.05
C GLU A 226 43.57 50.21 -7.69
N LYS A 227 42.73 49.71 -8.61
CA LYS A 227 41.99 48.45 -8.43
C LYS A 227 42.92 47.24 -8.34
N ILE A 228 44.00 47.20 -9.14
CA ILE A 228 45.01 46.14 -9.05
C ILE A 228 45.71 46.17 -7.69
N ALA A 229 46.07 47.36 -7.18
CA ALA A 229 46.69 47.51 -5.87
C ALA A 229 45.76 47.02 -4.74
N LYS A 230 44.51 47.50 -4.71
CA LYS A 230 43.49 47.06 -3.73
C LYS A 230 43.16 45.56 -3.83
N THR A 231 43.22 44.98 -5.03
CA THR A 231 42.99 43.54 -5.23
C THR A 231 44.15 42.70 -4.72
N LYS A 232 45.40 43.16 -4.91
CA LYS A 232 46.59 42.50 -4.34
C LYS A 232 46.56 42.50 -2.82
N GLU A 233 46.18 43.62 -2.20
CA GLU A 233 46.06 43.74 -0.75
C GLU A 233 45.00 42.79 -0.17
N LYS A 234 43.80 42.73 -0.78
CA LYS A 234 42.76 41.78 -0.36
C LYS A 234 43.16 40.32 -0.51
N ARG A 235 43.90 39.97 -1.58
CA ARG A 235 44.43 38.61 -1.76
C ARG A 235 45.43 38.26 -0.65
N LEU A 236 46.28 39.21 -0.25
CA LEU A 236 47.21 39.03 0.86
C LEU A 236 46.47 38.78 2.19
N GLN A 237 45.41 39.56 2.48
CA GLN A 237 44.60 39.38 3.68
C GLN A 237 43.88 38.01 3.71
N VAL A 238 43.32 37.56 2.58
CA VAL A 238 42.67 36.24 2.50
C VAL A 238 43.67 35.10 2.68
N GLU A 239 44.87 35.20 2.12
CA GLU A 239 45.94 34.22 2.39
C GLU A 239 46.33 34.19 3.87
N GLN A 240 46.44 35.36 4.49
CA GLN A 240 46.81 35.47 5.90
C GLN A 240 45.73 34.90 6.82
N GLU A 241 44.45 35.11 6.51
CA GLU A 241 43.33 34.46 7.20
C GLU A 241 43.31 32.94 7.00
N LYS A 242 43.59 32.44 5.79
CA LYS A 242 43.69 31.00 5.53
C LYS A 242 44.81 30.37 6.36
N ARG A 243 45.98 30.99 6.43
CA ARG A 243 47.09 30.54 7.31
C ARG A 243 46.66 30.53 8.78
N ASN A 244 45.99 31.58 9.23
CA ASN A 244 45.49 31.67 10.60
C ASN A 244 44.43 30.61 10.94
N ARG A 245 43.57 30.22 9.98
CA ARG A 245 42.59 29.13 10.17
C ARG A 245 43.26 27.77 10.28
N VAL A 246 44.27 27.50 9.45
CA VAL A 246 45.06 26.26 9.53
C VAL A 246 45.78 26.18 10.88
N PHE A 247 46.34 27.29 11.37
CA PHE A 247 46.97 27.35 12.69
C PHE A 247 46.00 27.08 13.85
N ARG A 248 44.74 27.52 13.75
CA ARG A 248 43.70 27.26 14.78
C ARG A 248 43.13 25.84 14.75
N ALA A 249 43.26 25.11 13.63
CA ALA A 249 42.74 23.75 13.48
C ALA A 249 43.69 22.67 14.04
N LEU A 250 44.98 22.98 14.19
CA LEU A 250 46.01 22.05 14.69
C LEU A 250 45.70 21.46 16.08
N PRO A 251 45.23 22.22 17.10
CA PRO A 251 44.91 21.66 18.42
C PRO A 251 43.67 20.73 18.43
N ILE A 252 42.76 20.89 17.47
CA ILE A 252 41.53 20.07 17.36
C ILE A 252 41.87 18.69 16.82
N HIS A 253 42.80 18.62 15.86
CA HIS A 253 43.28 17.36 15.31
C HIS A 253 44.03 16.52 16.36
N GLU A 254 44.75 17.17 17.27
CA GLU A 254 45.48 16.50 18.35
C GLU A 254 44.54 15.96 19.45
N LYS A 255 43.42 16.65 19.73
CA LYS A 255 42.36 16.15 20.61
C LYS A 255 41.63 14.93 20.04
N LEU A 256 41.26 14.97 18.75
CA LEU A 256 40.60 13.83 18.08
C LEU A 256 41.49 12.59 17.98
N LYS A 257 42.81 12.77 17.91
CA LYS A 257 43.76 11.65 17.92
C LYS A 257 43.79 10.95 19.29
N LYS A 258 43.84 11.72 20.38
CA LYS A 258 43.80 11.18 21.76
C LYS A 258 42.47 10.49 22.08
N GLU A 259 41.37 10.99 21.54
CA GLU A 259 40.04 10.40 21.72
C GLU A 259 39.93 9.01 21.04
N LYS A 260 40.49 8.87 19.84
CA LYS A 260 40.59 7.56 19.14
C LYS A 260 41.53 6.58 19.82
N GLU A 261 42.64 7.05 20.39
CA GLU A 261 43.56 6.20 21.17
C GLU A 261 42.87 5.70 22.46
N CYS A 262 42.01 6.53 23.09
CA CYS A 262 41.21 6.15 24.25
C CYS A 262 40.10 5.14 23.93
N GLU A 263 39.42 5.29 22.78
CA GLU A 263 38.39 4.36 22.31
C GLU A 263 38.97 2.97 21.97
N GLN A 264 40.19 2.94 21.42
CA GLN A 264 40.90 1.69 21.14
C GLN A 264 41.34 0.97 22.42
N SER A 265 41.75 1.71 23.46
CA SER A 265 42.05 1.14 24.78
C SER A 265 40.81 0.53 25.45
N ALA A 266 39.66 1.21 25.38
CA ALA A 266 38.41 0.72 25.98
C ALA A 266 37.88 -0.58 25.33
N ARG A 267 38.16 -0.79 24.04
CA ARG A 267 37.84 -2.06 23.35
C ARG A 267 38.76 -3.21 23.74
N ALA A 268 39.98 -2.93 24.17
CA ALA A 268 40.91 -3.96 24.65
C ALA A 268 40.56 -4.46 26.07
N ASP A 269 39.99 -3.58 26.92
CA ASP A 269 39.73 -3.89 28.34
C ASP A 269 38.38 -4.58 28.61
N THR A 270 37.41 -4.55 27.68
CA THR A 270 36.03 -5.02 27.96
C THR A 270 35.75 -6.49 27.63
N GLY A 271 36.64 -7.22 26.97
CA GLY A 271 36.61 -8.70 26.88
C GLY A 271 35.29 -9.35 26.43
N LEU A 272 34.40 -8.64 25.72
CA LEU A 272 33.12 -9.18 25.28
C LEU A 272 33.31 -10.01 24.00
N SER A 273 33.23 -11.34 24.13
CA SER A 273 33.39 -12.28 23.02
C SER A 273 32.15 -12.31 22.11
N ALA A 274 32.40 -12.68 20.84
CA ALA A 274 31.39 -12.82 19.79
C ALA A 274 30.28 -13.86 20.08
N ASP A 275 30.42 -14.65 21.14
CA ASP A 275 29.53 -15.78 21.47
C ASP A 275 28.17 -15.32 22.00
N TRP A 276 28.10 -14.13 22.60
CA TRP A 276 26.84 -13.55 23.10
C TRP A 276 25.84 -13.22 21.97
N CYS A 277 26.33 -12.87 20.78
CA CYS A 277 25.48 -12.60 19.61
C CYS A 277 24.93 -13.88 18.97
N GLN A 278 25.50 -15.05 19.28
CA GLN A 278 25.14 -16.32 18.65
C GLN A 278 24.03 -17.04 19.43
N LEU A 279 24.07 -16.98 20.77
CA LEU A 279 22.98 -17.46 21.65
C LEU A 279 21.66 -16.69 21.43
N TRP A 280 21.74 -15.39 21.18
CA TRP A 280 20.54 -14.56 20.96
C TRP A 280 19.80 -14.88 19.64
N ARG A 281 20.48 -15.46 18.65
CA ARG A 281 19.87 -15.83 17.35
C ARG A 281 19.18 -17.19 17.37
N GLN A 282 19.50 -18.05 18.33
CA GLN A 282 19.04 -19.43 18.33
C GLN A 282 17.66 -19.59 19.01
N ASP A 283 17.36 -18.76 20.01
CA ASP A 283 16.10 -18.85 20.76
C ASP A 283 14.93 -18.07 20.12
N TYR A 284 15.20 -17.05 19.31
CA TYR A 284 14.16 -16.19 18.71
C TYR A 284 13.81 -16.51 17.25
N GLY A 285 14.47 -17.50 16.64
CA GLY A 285 14.35 -17.79 15.19
C GLY A 285 13.09 -18.56 14.77
N GLU A 286 12.43 -19.26 15.69
CA GLU A 286 11.23 -20.08 15.41
C GLU A 286 9.91 -19.29 15.61
N GLU A 287 9.84 -18.36 16.58
CA GLU A 287 8.66 -17.51 16.81
C GLU A 287 8.42 -16.48 15.69
N LEU A 288 9.46 -16.12 14.93
CA LEU A 288 9.36 -15.19 13.81
C LEU A 288 8.68 -15.79 12.56
N LYS A 289 8.63 -17.11 12.42
CA LYS A 289 8.03 -17.78 11.24
C LYS A 289 6.51 -17.77 11.25
N GLU A 290 5.88 -17.76 12.43
CA GLU A 290 4.42 -17.68 12.57
C GLU A 290 3.92 -16.22 12.50
N HIS A 291 4.76 -15.25 12.87
CA HIS A 291 4.47 -13.82 12.75
C HIS A 291 4.55 -13.28 11.31
N ASP A 292 5.38 -13.89 10.44
CA ASP A 292 5.54 -13.50 9.03
C ASP A 292 4.27 -13.75 8.19
N ALA A 293 3.46 -14.76 8.54
CA ALA A 293 2.20 -15.06 7.84
C ALA A 293 1.12 -13.98 8.07
N ASN A 294 1.06 -13.41 9.28
CA ASN A 294 0.10 -12.37 9.63
C ASN A 294 0.55 -10.97 9.16
N LEU A 295 1.87 -10.74 9.11
CA LEU A 295 2.44 -9.50 8.56
C LEU A 295 2.23 -9.40 7.03
N ARG A 296 2.17 -10.51 6.30
CA ARG A 296 1.89 -10.50 4.84
C ARG A 296 0.48 -10.00 4.50
N VAL A 297 -0.51 -10.22 5.36
CA VAL A 297 -1.89 -9.71 5.15
C VAL A 297 -1.96 -8.21 5.42
N ALA A 298 -1.28 -7.71 6.46
CA ALA A 298 -1.20 -6.28 6.75
C ALA A 298 -0.31 -5.51 5.75
N ALA A 299 0.77 -6.13 5.27
CA ALA A 299 1.63 -5.60 4.22
C ALA A 299 0.89 -5.50 2.87
N GLY A 300 -0.05 -6.40 2.57
CA GLY A 300 -0.89 -6.30 1.37
C GLY A 300 -1.73 -5.02 1.32
N VAL A 301 -2.25 -4.55 2.45
CA VAL A 301 -3.03 -3.30 2.54
C VAL A 301 -2.14 -2.05 2.46
N LEU A 302 -0.95 -2.09 3.08
CA LEU A 302 0.05 -1.02 3.01
C LEU A 302 0.71 -0.90 1.63
N VAL A 303 0.92 -2.01 0.93
CA VAL A 303 1.46 -2.03 -0.44
C VAL A 303 0.47 -1.44 -1.44
N GLU A 304 -0.84 -1.67 -1.31
CA GLU A 304 -1.84 -1.03 -2.18
C GLU A 304 -2.01 0.48 -1.92
N GLN A 305 -1.87 0.93 -0.66
CA GLN A 305 -1.84 2.37 -0.36
C GLN A 305 -0.55 3.04 -0.88
N ASN A 306 0.61 2.41 -0.69
CA ASN A 306 1.88 2.91 -1.23
C ASN A 306 1.92 2.87 -2.76
N LYS A 307 1.30 1.88 -3.40
CA LYS A 307 1.17 1.81 -4.86
C LYS A 307 0.36 2.97 -5.41
N LYS A 308 -0.71 3.40 -4.74
CA LYS A 308 -1.46 4.63 -5.11
C LYS A 308 -0.61 5.90 -4.95
N CYS A 309 0.15 6.02 -3.86
CA CYS A 309 1.03 7.18 -3.65
C CYS A 309 2.18 7.23 -4.66
N VAL A 310 2.80 6.09 -4.97
CA VAL A 310 3.87 5.97 -5.98
C VAL A 310 3.31 6.22 -7.38
N GLN A 311 2.10 5.74 -7.70
CA GLN A 311 1.45 6.04 -8.99
C GLN A 311 1.11 7.53 -9.14
N LEU A 312 0.67 8.20 -8.08
CA LEU A 312 0.41 9.65 -8.10
C LEU A 312 1.72 10.44 -8.27
N PHE A 313 2.78 10.05 -7.57
CA PHE A 313 4.10 10.65 -7.71
C PHE A 313 4.69 10.46 -9.12
N TYR A 314 4.64 9.24 -9.67
CA TYR A 314 5.08 8.97 -11.03
C TYR A 314 4.25 9.72 -12.07
N LYS A 315 2.93 9.85 -11.86
CA LYS A 315 2.06 10.63 -12.74
C LYS A 315 2.45 12.10 -12.76
N GLU A 316 2.65 12.74 -11.60
CA GLU A 316 3.07 14.14 -11.54
C GLU A 316 4.46 14.37 -12.14
N VAL A 317 5.41 13.48 -11.88
CA VAL A 317 6.76 13.56 -12.44
C VAL A 317 6.75 13.37 -13.97
N CYS A 318 6.00 12.41 -14.48
CA CYS A 318 5.85 12.18 -15.92
C CYS A 318 5.11 13.33 -16.61
N GLU A 319 4.03 13.85 -16.03
CA GLU A 319 3.30 15.00 -16.59
C GLU A 319 4.16 16.26 -16.62
N LYS A 320 5.01 16.47 -15.61
CA LYS A 320 5.98 17.57 -15.58
C LYS A 320 7.08 17.39 -16.62
N LEU A 321 7.67 16.19 -16.72
CA LEU A 321 8.70 15.88 -17.72
C LEU A 321 8.18 16.01 -19.16
N ILE A 322 6.95 15.56 -19.41
CA ILE A 322 6.30 15.71 -20.73
C ILE A 322 6.05 17.18 -21.04
N ARG A 323 5.58 17.97 -20.07
CA ARG A 323 5.34 19.42 -20.24
C ARG A 323 6.62 20.19 -20.49
N ASP A 324 7.65 19.95 -19.68
CA ASP A 324 8.95 20.62 -19.79
C ASP A 324 9.66 20.18 -21.08
N GLY A 325 9.53 18.90 -21.46
CA GLY A 325 10.01 18.35 -22.73
C GLY A 325 9.33 18.97 -23.94
N TRP A 326 8.01 19.16 -23.90
CA TRP A 326 7.26 19.86 -24.95
C TRP A 326 7.65 21.33 -25.08
N GLN A 327 7.78 22.05 -23.96
CA GLN A 327 8.25 23.43 -23.98
C GLN A 327 9.68 23.57 -24.53
N TYR A 328 10.55 22.61 -24.24
CA TYR A 328 11.89 22.56 -24.79
C TYR A 328 11.87 22.25 -26.30
N LEU A 329 11.02 21.30 -26.72
CA LEU A 329 10.79 20.93 -28.13
C LEU A 329 10.28 22.11 -28.96
N GLU A 330 9.30 22.87 -28.45
CA GLU A 330 8.77 24.08 -29.09
C GLU A 330 9.84 25.16 -29.24
N LYS A 331 10.72 25.30 -28.24
CA LYS A 331 11.73 26.36 -28.21
C LYS A 331 12.99 26.03 -29.02
N HIS A 332 13.37 24.76 -29.11
CA HIS A 332 14.67 24.35 -29.66
C HIS A 332 14.58 23.41 -30.87
N GLY A 333 13.38 22.96 -31.22
CA GLY A 333 13.12 22.04 -32.32
C GLY A 333 13.51 20.58 -31.98
N PRO A 334 12.95 19.60 -32.71
CA PRO A 334 13.08 18.18 -32.41
C PRO A 334 14.53 17.68 -32.45
N VAL A 335 15.35 18.19 -33.36
CA VAL A 335 16.74 17.74 -33.54
C VAL A 335 17.58 18.00 -32.29
N LYS A 336 17.48 19.18 -31.67
CA LYS A 336 18.26 19.52 -30.47
C LYS A 336 17.76 18.83 -29.21
N PHE A 337 16.48 18.45 -29.17
CA PHE A 337 15.91 17.67 -28.08
C PHE A 337 16.51 16.27 -28.04
N PHE A 338 16.58 15.58 -29.18
CA PHE A 338 17.17 14.23 -29.27
C PHE A 338 18.68 14.23 -29.00
N GLU A 339 19.43 15.23 -29.47
CA GLU A 339 20.87 15.36 -29.15
C GLU A 339 21.13 15.59 -27.64
N SER A 340 20.23 16.32 -26.96
CA SER A 340 20.34 16.58 -25.52
C SER A 340 19.97 15.35 -24.69
N ALA A 341 18.94 14.61 -25.10
CA ALA A 341 18.53 13.36 -24.44
C ALA A 341 19.60 12.26 -24.58
N GLN A 342 20.23 12.15 -25.75
CA GLN A 342 21.31 11.19 -26.00
C GLN A 342 22.54 11.48 -25.13
N LYS A 343 22.91 12.75 -24.95
CA LYS A 343 23.99 13.14 -24.02
C LYS A 343 23.70 12.79 -22.56
N LEU A 344 22.45 12.96 -22.12
CA LEU A 344 22.04 12.67 -20.75
C LEU A 344 22.12 11.16 -20.44
N ASP A 345 21.73 10.32 -21.41
CA ASP A 345 21.81 8.86 -21.31
C ASP A 345 23.27 8.38 -21.24
N GLU A 346 24.15 8.96 -22.07
CA GLU A 346 25.58 8.70 -22.01
C GLU A 346 26.22 9.11 -20.67
N GLU A 347 25.76 10.19 -20.04
CA GLU A 347 26.24 10.63 -18.73
C GLU A 347 25.74 9.71 -17.60
N MET A 348 24.47 9.28 -17.64
CA MET A 348 23.93 8.31 -16.69
C MET A 348 24.63 6.95 -16.75
N ILE A 349 24.95 6.48 -17.96
CA ILE A 349 25.72 5.24 -18.17
C ILE A 349 27.13 5.39 -17.60
N LYS A 350 27.80 6.54 -17.82
CA LYS A 350 29.13 6.82 -17.25
C LYS A 350 29.12 6.90 -15.72
N GLU A 351 28.07 7.46 -15.12
CA GLU A 351 27.91 7.56 -13.67
C GLU A 351 27.70 6.17 -13.03
N ASN A 352 26.85 5.33 -13.63
CA ASN A 352 26.61 3.94 -13.18
C ASN A 352 27.85 3.04 -13.31
N LEU A 353 28.70 3.29 -14.31
CA LEU A 353 29.98 2.59 -14.46
C LEU A 353 31.05 3.07 -13.47
N ARG A 354 30.91 4.28 -12.91
CA ARG A 354 31.80 4.80 -11.85
C ARG A 354 31.43 4.27 -10.47
N THR A 355 30.14 4.11 -10.19
CA THR A 355 29.65 3.66 -8.88
C THR A 355 29.78 2.15 -8.66
N ASN A 356 29.91 1.35 -9.73
CA ASN A 356 29.99 -0.12 -9.68
C ASN A 356 31.40 -0.71 -9.88
N ARG A 357 32.48 -0.02 -9.50
CA ARG A 357 33.82 -0.67 -9.50
C ARG A 357 33.97 -1.60 -8.28
N PRO A 358 34.15 -2.92 -8.47
CA PRO A 358 34.51 -3.81 -7.38
C PRO A 358 35.95 -3.49 -6.92
N GLY A 359 36.12 -3.34 -5.60
CA GLY A 359 37.43 -3.11 -4.99
C GLY A 359 38.39 -4.26 -5.26
N SER A 360 39.54 -3.94 -5.85
CA SER A 360 40.67 -4.86 -6.01
C SER A 360 41.29 -5.16 -4.64
N VAL A 361 41.03 -6.36 -4.11
CA VAL A 361 41.80 -6.92 -3.01
C VAL A 361 43.17 -7.32 -3.55
N GLY A 362 44.22 -6.71 -2.99
CA GLY A 362 45.61 -6.97 -3.35
C GLY A 362 46.05 -8.38 -2.96
N ALA A 363 46.78 -9.03 -3.87
CA ALA A 363 47.58 -10.20 -3.57
C ALA A 363 49.01 -9.74 -3.25
N SER A 364 49.41 -9.86 -1.98
CA SER A 364 50.82 -9.89 -1.58
C SER A 364 51.20 -11.34 -1.29
N ARG A 365 52.27 -11.78 -1.96
CA ARG A 365 53.14 -12.88 -1.53
C ARG A 365 54.33 -12.29 -0.79
#